data_AF-A0A5C6BER2-F1
#
_entry.id   AF-A0A5C6BER2-F1
#
_cell.length_a   1.000
_cell.length_b   1.000
_cell.length_c   1.000
_cell.angle_alpha   90.00
_cell.angle_beta   90.00
_cell.angle_gamma   90.00
#
_symmetry.space_group_name_H-M   'P 1'
#
loop_
_entity.id
_entity.type
_entity.pdbx_description
1 polymer ?
#
loop_
_entity_poly.entity_id
_entity_poly.type
_entity_poly.pdbx_seq_one_letter_code
_entity_poly.pdbx_strand_id
1 'polypeptide(L)'
;MKFVCLGFYDPDQYAELSEAEGRQMMETCLDYDDELRRGGHFIGGEALQTAENAVTLRIKNGAVDVTDGPYAETKELLGGILLLEARDLTHAIALMSQHPGVKVGPFEIRPADAEVNALIAARGANVVREQNGECDDPAIDLMLGVFRDHLTWLEDAVADIPDERLAEQLGGVVNHPAWTLSHLNASLGFLLSLLDETEGDSAEEENQKYGYGSIPVTDRSHYASQSKLLATLRQRHELVDTAVRAKHTEYFSRATPEKLREFAPTIGRIAIYLLASHESYHLGQIMQWRRAAGFKNNDIF
;
A
#
# COMPACT_ATOMS: atom_id res chain seq x y z
N MET A 1 18.81 -21.01 2.98
CA MET A 1 17.64 -21.89 2.79
C MET A 1 16.92 -22.06 4.11
N LYS A 2 15.60 -22.17 4.08
CA LYS A 2 14.78 -22.37 5.28
C LYS A 2 14.56 -23.85 5.58
N PHE A 3 14.54 -24.20 6.86
CA PHE A 3 14.26 -25.53 7.39
C PHE A 3 13.19 -25.45 8.48
N VAL A 4 12.31 -26.44 8.52
CA VAL A 4 11.34 -26.67 9.59
C VAL A 4 11.86 -27.82 10.44
N CYS A 5 12.03 -27.58 11.75
CA CYS A 5 12.49 -28.58 12.71
C CYS A 5 11.35 -28.90 13.69
N LEU A 6 10.95 -30.15 13.77
CA LEU A 6 9.84 -30.65 14.58
C LEU A 6 10.41 -31.39 15.79
N GLY A 7 10.28 -30.82 16.99
CA GLY A 7 10.84 -31.39 18.21
C GLY A 7 9.86 -32.34 18.89
N PHE A 8 10.28 -33.57 19.17
CA PHE A 8 9.46 -34.59 19.84
C PHE A 8 9.96 -34.89 21.26
N TYR A 9 9.06 -35.36 22.13
CA TYR A 9 9.40 -35.82 23.48
C TYR A 9 8.55 -37.02 23.89
N ASP A 10 9.06 -37.85 24.81
CA ASP A 10 8.29 -38.91 25.47
C ASP A 10 7.53 -38.31 26.67
N PRO A 11 6.18 -38.32 26.68
CA PRO A 11 5.40 -37.68 27.73
C PRO A 11 5.57 -38.34 29.09
N ASP A 12 5.79 -39.65 29.15
CA ASP A 12 5.96 -40.37 30.41
C ASP A 12 7.30 -39.97 31.05
N GLN A 13 8.37 -39.91 30.26
CA GLN A 13 9.69 -39.45 30.73
C GLN A 13 9.66 -37.97 31.12
N TYR A 14 8.93 -37.14 30.38
CA TYR A 14 8.80 -35.73 30.70
C TYR A 14 8.05 -35.50 32.02
N ALA A 15 7.02 -36.32 32.29
CA ALA A 15 6.25 -36.26 33.53
C ALA A 15 7.04 -36.68 34.78
N GLU A 16 8.14 -37.41 34.62
CA GLU A 16 9.05 -37.77 35.72
C GLU A 16 9.96 -36.62 36.17
N LEU A 17 10.12 -35.57 35.34
CA LEU A 17 10.93 -34.40 35.69
C LEU A 17 10.26 -33.60 36.82
N SER A 18 11.05 -33.17 37.80
CA SER A 18 10.58 -32.14 38.73
C SER A 18 10.35 -30.82 38.00
N GLU A 19 9.51 -29.96 38.56
CA GLU A 19 9.22 -28.64 37.97
C GLU A 19 10.50 -27.80 37.78
N ALA A 20 11.46 -27.92 38.70
CA ALA A 20 12.75 -27.24 38.60
C ALA A 20 13.61 -27.78 37.45
N GLU A 21 13.64 -29.11 37.26
CA GLU A 21 14.37 -29.74 36.15
C GLU A 21 13.74 -29.39 34.80
N GLY A 22 12.41 -29.45 34.69
CA GLY A 22 11.69 -29.04 33.48
C GLY A 22 11.93 -27.58 33.11
N ARG A 23 11.92 -26.68 34.10
CA ARG A 23 12.20 -25.25 33.90
C ARG A 23 13.65 -25.02 33.46
N GLN A 24 14.61 -25.63 34.14
CA GLN A 24 16.03 -25.51 33.80
C GLN A 24 16.31 -26.03 32.39
N MET A 25 15.68 -27.14 32.01
CA MET A 25 15.79 -27.69 30.67
C MET A 25 15.22 -26.72 29.61
N MET A 26 14.04 -26.14 29.87
CA MET A 26 13.46 -25.13 28.99
C MET A 26 14.36 -23.90 28.84
N GLU A 27 14.88 -23.36 29.95
CA GLU A 27 15.82 -22.23 29.92
C GLU A 27 17.04 -22.54 29.06
N THR A 28 17.59 -23.76 29.18
CA THR A 28 18.74 -24.18 28.37
C THR A 28 18.40 -24.21 26.88
N CYS A 29 17.21 -24.68 26.49
CA CYS A 29 16.75 -24.62 25.10
C CYS A 29 16.62 -23.17 24.62
N LEU A 30 16.02 -22.28 25.42
CA LEU A 30 15.84 -20.87 25.08
C LEU A 30 17.18 -20.13 24.92
N ASP A 31 18.16 -20.42 25.79
CA ASP A 31 19.52 -19.89 25.68
C ASP A 31 20.17 -20.27 24.35
N TYR A 32 19.94 -21.51 23.89
CA TYR A 32 20.46 -21.97 22.61
C TYR A 32 19.70 -21.37 21.41
N ASP A 33 18.37 -21.22 21.49
CA ASP A 33 17.61 -20.48 20.49
C ASP A 33 18.14 -19.04 20.34
N ASP A 34 18.53 -18.42 21.45
CA ASP A 34 19.17 -17.11 21.48
C ASP A 34 20.54 -17.12 20.77
N GLU A 35 21.34 -18.17 20.92
CA GLU A 35 22.58 -18.34 20.13
C GLU A 35 22.28 -18.45 18.64
N LEU A 36 21.26 -19.23 18.26
CA LEU A 36 20.82 -19.35 16.86
C LEU A 36 20.30 -18.01 16.32
N ARG A 37 19.56 -17.22 17.11
CA ARG A 37 19.13 -15.86 16.74
C ARG A 37 20.33 -14.95 16.50
N ARG A 38 21.30 -14.93 17.43
CA ARG A 38 22.53 -14.13 17.29
C ARG A 38 23.34 -14.53 16.06
N GLY A 39 23.32 -15.82 15.70
CA GLY A 39 23.93 -16.36 14.48
C GLY A 39 23.14 -16.10 13.19
N GLY A 40 21.93 -15.51 13.27
CA GLY A 40 21.04 -15.32 12.12
C GLY A 40 20.40 -16.61 11.60
N HIS A 41 20.41 -17.67 12.40
CA HIS A 41 19.91 -19.00 12.04
C HIS A 41 18.50 -19.27 12.55
N PHE A 42 18.02 -18.58 13.58
CA PHE A 42 16.66 -18.73 14.09
C PHE A 42 15.74 -17.67 13.48
N ILE A 43 14.76 -18.08 12.69
CA ILE A 43 13.81 -17.17 12.01
C ILE A 43 12.41 -17.18 12.64
N GLY A 44 12.14 -18.11 13.57
CA GLY A 44 10.88 -18.22 14.31
C GLY A 44 10.64 -19.63 14.83
N GLY A 45 9.55 -19.82 15.56
CA GLY A 45 9.14 -21.12 16.09
C GLY A 45 8.08 -20.95 17.17
N GLU A 46 7.31 -22.01 17.42
CA GLU A 46 6.26 -22.04 18.44
C GLU A 46 6.29 -23.38 19.18
N ALA A 47 6.24 -23.31 20.51
CA ALA A 47 6.04 -24.48 21.36
C ALA A 47 4.54 -24.86 21.36
N LEU A 48 4.25 -26.16 21.40
CA LEU A 48 2.89 -26.67 21.51
C LEU A 48 2.51 -26.91 22.96
N GLN A 49 1.23 -26.72 23.28
CA GLN A 49 0.68 -27.18 24.55
C GLN A 49 0.62 -28.72 24.62
N THR A 50 0.32 -29.27 25.79
CA THR A 50 0.16 -30.72 25.98
C THR A 50 -0.91 -31.29 25.05
N ALA A 51 -0.75 -32.56 24.69
CA ALA A 51 -1.66 -33.23 23.75
C ALA A 51 -3.13 -33.29 24.23
N GLU A 52 -3.37 -33.19 25.55
CA GLU A 52 -4.72 -33.09 26.15
C GLU A 52 -5.49 -31.85 25.68
N ASN A 53 -4.80 -30.80 25.23
CA ASN A 53 -5.40 -29.58 24.69
C ASN A 53 -5.50 -29.59 23.16
N ALA A 54 -5.13 -30.70 22.50
CA ALA A 54 -5.19 -30.82 21.06
C ALA A 54 -6.57 -31.30 20.60
N VAL A 55 -7.01 -30.80 19.45
CA VAL A 55 -8.17 -31.33 18.71
C VAL A 55 -7.76 -31.64 17.27
N THR A 56 -8.40 -32.64 16.68
CA THR A 56 -8.19 -33.05 15.30
C THR A 56 -9.47 -32.82 14.51
N LEU A 57 -9.34 -32.12 13.38
CA LEU A 57 -10.42 -31.89 12.42
C LEU A 57 -10.26 -32.81 11.22
N ARG A 58 -11.36 -33.42 10.75
CA ARG A 58 -11.42 -34.14 9.47
C ARG A 58 -12.78 -33.97 8.80
N ILE A 59 -12.84 -34.13 7.49
CA ILE A 59 -14.13 -34.20 6.79
C ILE A 59 -14.58 -35.66 6.75
N LYS A 60 -15.80 -35.93 7.23
CA LYS A 60 -16.45 -37.24 7.15
C LYS A 60 -17.88 -37.05 6.67
N ASN A 61 -18.25 -37.75 5.59
CA ASN A 61 -19.57 -37.63 4.96
C ASN A 61 -19.98 -36.19 4.60
N GLY A 62 -19.02 -35.36 4.19
CA GLY A 62 -19.27 -33.96 3.80
C GLY A 62 -19.46 -32.99 4.96
N ALA A 63 -19.34 -33.45 6.21
CA ALA A 63 -19.38 -32.61 7.41
C ALA A 63 -18.01 -32.60 8.12
N VAL A 64 -17.74 -31.52 8.85
CA VAL A 64 -16.57 -31.41 9.72
C VAL A 64 -16.81 -32.25 10.97
N ASP A 65 -15.91 -33.20 11.22
CA ASP A 65 -15.85 -34.05 12.41
C ASP A 65 -14.67 -33.59 13.26
N VAL A 66 -14.91 -33.36 14.56
CA VAL A 66 -13.92 -32.88 15.53
C VAL A 66 -13.72 -33.98 16.56
N THR A 67 -12.48 -34.43 16.74
CA THR A 67 -12.12 -35.42 17.77
C THR A 67 -11.04 -34.87 18.66
N ASP A 68 -10.98 -35.34 19.91
CA ASP A 68 -9.84 -35.07 20.79
C ASP A 68 -8.55 -35.56 20.11
N GLY A 69 -7.48 -34.78 20.28
CA GLY A 69 -6.17 -35.05 19.71
C GLY A 69 -5.25 -35.82 20.66
N PRO A 70 -4.00 -36.05 20.26
CA PRO A 70 -3.35 -35.59 19.02
C PRO A 70 -3.76 -36.44 17.79
N TYR A 71 -3.48 -35.96 16.57
CA TYR A 71 -3.82 -36.70 15.35
C TYR A 71 -3.14 -38.08 15.26
N ALA A 72 -1.87 -38.15 15.72
CA ALA A 72 -1.08 -39.36 15.76
C ALA A 72 -0.91 -39.81 17.22
N GLU A 73 -1.46 -40.97 17.56
CA GLU A 73 -1.18 -41.65 18.82
C GLU A 73 0.18 -42.37 18.70
N THR A 74 1.25 -41.61 18.81
CA THR A 74 2.63 -42.11 18.83
C THR A 74 3.17 -42.15 20.26
N LYS A 75 4.18 -42.98 20.50
CA LYS A 75 4.88 -43.01 21.79
C LYS A 75 5.53 -41.65 22.11
N GLU A 76 6.00 -40.94 21.09
CA GLU A 76 6.59 -39.61 21.21
C GLU A 76 5.61 -38.56 20.68
N LEU A 77 5.49 -37.43 21.37
CA LEU A 77 4.58 -36.34 21.00
C LEU A 77 5.34 -35.18 20.36
N LEU A 78 4.75 -34.54 19.35
CA LEU A 78 5.27 -33.29 18.78
C LEU A 78 5.11 -32.17 19.82
N GLY A 79 6.23 -31.63 20.31
CA GLY A 79 6.27 -30.59 21.32
C GLY A 79 6.46 -29.17 20.77
N GLY A 80 6.86 -29.01 19.51
CA GLY A 80 7.09 -27.69 18.94
C GLY A 80 7.64 -27.70 17.52
N ILE A 81 7.62 -26.52 16.90
CA ILE A 81 8.16 -26.27 15.57
C ILE A 81 9.18 -25.13 15.66
N LEU A 82 10.36 -25.32 15.08
CA LEU A 82 11.37 -24.28 14.88
C LEU A 82 11.55 -24.04 13.38
N LEU A 83 11.74 -22.79 13.00
CA LEU A 83 12.09 -22.36 11.66
C LEU A 83 13.54 -21.89 11.68
N LEU A 84 14.39 -22.54 10.88
CA LEU A 84 15.83 -22.26 10.78
C LEU A 84 16.23 -21.74 9.40
N GLU A 85 17.19 -20.83 9.35
CA GLU A 85 17.92 -20.43 8.14
C GLU A 85 19.32 -21.08 8.15
N ALA A 86 19.59 -21.96 7.18
CA ALA A 86 20.87 -22.64 7.03
C ALA A 86 21.31 -22.68 5.55
N ARG A 87 22.56 -23.05 5.31
CA ARG A 87 23.13 -23.04 3.95
C ARG A 87 22.64 -24.23 3.13
N ASP A 88 22.52 -25.37 3.79
CA ASP A 88 22.07 -26.65 3.26
C ASP A 88 21.63 -27.55 4.44
N LEU A 89 21.16 -28.77 4.14
CA LEU A 89 20.69 -29.72 5.15
C LEU A 89 21.80 -30.15 6.11
N THR A 90 23.05 -30.23 5.65
CA THR A 90 24.20 -30.59 6.49
C THR A 90 24.44 -29.50 7.52
N HIS A 91 24.36 -28.22 7.11
CA HIS A 91 24.47 -27.10 8.04
C HIS A 91 23.32 -27.09 9.05
N ALA A 92 22.08 -27.36 8.61
CA ALA A 92 20.93 -27.44 9.52
C ALA A 92 21.10 -28.56 10.56
N ILE A 93 21.58 -29.75 10.15
CA ILE A 93 21.89 -30.86 11.05
C ILE A 93 22.97 -30.44 12.05
N ALA A 94 24.05 -29.79 11.60
CA ALA A 94 25.15 -29.38 12.46
C ALA A 94 24.71 -28.35 13.53
N LEU A 95 23.81 -27.43 13.18
CA LEU A 95 23.19 -26.50 14.12
C LEU A 95 22.29 -27.25 15.11
N MET A 96 21.33 -28.02 14.62
CA MET A 96 20.35 -28.69 15.48
C MET A 96 20.96 -29.79 16.36
N SER A 97 22.07 -30.41 15.96
CA SER A 97 22.76 -31.41 16.79
C SER A 97 23.29 -30.84 18.11
N GLN A 98 23.44 -29.52 18.21
CA GLN A 98 23.86 -28.83 19.43
C GLN A 98 22.67 -28.36 20.27
N HIS A 99 21.45 -28.41 19.73
CA HIS A 99 20.26 -27.95 20.43
C HIS A 99 19.97 -28.85 21.66
N PRO A 100 19.85 -28.28 22.88
CA PRO A 100 19.67 -29.06 24.11
C PRO A 100 18.47 -30.02 24.08
N GLY A 101 17.39 -29.60 23.42
CA GLY A 101 16.19 -30.41 23.22
C GLY A 101 16.42 -31.79 22.56
N VAL A 102 17.51 -31.99 21.81
CA VAL A 102 17.86 -33.31 21.23
C VAL A 102 18.11 -34.37 22.32
N LYS A 103 18.45 -33.94 23.54
CA LYS A 103 18.62 -34.83 24.71
C LYS A 103 17.28 -35.32 25.29
N VAL A 104 16.20 -34.61 25.00
CA VAL A 104 14.85 -34.88 25.49
C VAL A 104 14.09 -35.79 24.51
N GLY A 105 14.28 -35.55 23.23
CA GLY A 105 13.74 -36.39 22.16
C GLY A 105 14.18 -35.92 20.78
N PRO A 106 13.81 -36.67 19.74
CA PRO A 106 14.32 -36.44 18.39
C PRO A 106 13.77 -35.15 17.78
N PHE A 107 14.54 -34.56 16.86
CA PHE A 107 14.06 -33.51 15.96
C PHE A 107 13.98 -34.03 14.52
N GLU A 108 12.82 -33.94 13.88
CA GLU A 108 12.69 -34.12 12.43
C GLU A 108 13.03 -32.80 11.73
N ILE A 109 14.06 -32.78 10.87
CA ILE A 109 14.52 -31.59 10.15
C ILE A 109 14.17 -31.71 8.67
N ARG A 110 13.41 -30.75 8.13
CA ARG A 110 12.97 -30.75 6.73
C ARG A 110 13.24 -29.41 6.05
N PRO A 111 13.70 -29.39 4.78
CA PRO A 111 13.68 -28.16 4.00
C PRO A 111 12.25 -27.62 3.90
N ALA A 112 12.10 -26.30 4.05
CA ALA A 112 10.83 -25.65 3.76
C ALA A 112 10.60 -25.59 2.25
N ASP A 113 9.37 -25.81 1.80
CA ASP A 113 9.00 -25.71 0.39
C ASP A 113 9.02 -24.25 -0.06
N ALA A 114 10.09 -23.83 -0.73
CA ALA A 114 10.28 -22.43 -1.13
C ALA A 114 9.24 -21.96 -2.14
N GLU A 115 8.80 -22.84 -3.05
CA GLU A 115 7.85 -22.50 -4.11
C GLU A 115 6.47 -22.26 -3.52
N VAL A 116 5.98 -23.20 -2.69
CA VAL A 116 4.68 -23.07 -2.03
C VAL A 116 4.66 -21.89 -1.06
N ASN A 117 5.74 -21.70 -0.29
CA ASN A 117 5.82 -20.57 0.64
C ASN A 117 5.87 -19.22 -0.08
N ALA A 118 6.48 -19.13 -1.26
CA ALA A 118 6.43 -17.92 -2.08
C ALA A 118 5.01 -17.61 -2.55
N LEU A 119 4.24 -18.64 -2.94
CA LEU A 119 2.83 -18.47 -3.32
C LEU A 119 1.96 -17.99 -2.14
N ILE A 120 2.19 -18.53 -0.94
CA ILE A 120 1.49 -18.11 0.28
C ILE A 120 1.83 -16.65 0.62
N ALA A 121 3.11 -16.27 0.57
CA ALA A 121 3.54 -14.91 0.83
C ALA A 121 2.94 -13.90 -0.16
N ALA A 122 2.93 -14.23 -1.46
CA ALA A 122 2.31 -13.40 -2.49
C ALA A 122 0.81 -13.22 -2.25
N ARG A 123 0.08 -14.28 -1.88
CA ARG A 123 -1.33 -14.18 -1.51
C ARG A 123 -1.57 -13.33 -0.27
N GLY A 124 -0.76 -13.50 0.77
CA GLY A 124 -0.86 -12.72 2.00
C GLY A 124 -0.65 -11.23 1.75
N ALA A 125 0.34 -10.89 0.91
CA ALA A 125 0.56 -9.51 0.49
C ALA A 125 -0.67 -8.93 -0.23
N ASN A 126 -1.27 -9.67 -1.17
CA ASN A 126 -2.46 -9.24 -1.89
C ASN A 126 -3.65 -8.98 -0.95
N VAL A 127 -3.88 -9.83 0.06
CA VAL A 127 -4.97 -9.64 1.04
C VAL A 127 -4.76 -8.37 1.87
N VAL A 128 -3.54 -8.10 2.32
CA VAL A 128 -3.22 -6.88 3.07
C VAL A 128 -3.38 -5.62 2.19
N ARG A 129 -3.00 -5.72 0.91
CA ARG A 129 -3.12 -4.62 -0.07
C ARG A 129 -4.59 -4.30 -0.39
N GLU A 130 -5.41 -5.32 -0.62
CA GLU A 130 -6.86 -5.18 -0.79
C GLU A 130 -7.51 -4.52 0.44
N GLN A 131 -7.09 -4.90 1.64
CA GLN A 131 -7.59 -4.29 2.89
C GLN A 131 -7.17 -2.83 3.06
N ASN A 132 -6.02 -2.43 2.51
CA ASN A 132 -5.45 -1.09 2.68
C ASN A 132 -5.71 -0.13 1.50
N GLY A 133 -6.29 -0.61 0.38
CA GLY A 133 -6.54 0.22 -0.81
C GLY A 133 -5.26 0.68 -1.53
N GLU A 134 -4.14 -0.02 -1.34
CA GLU A 134 -2.86 0.33 -1.95
C GLU A 134 -2.81 -0.07 -3.43
N CYS A 135 -2.14 0.74 -4.26
CA CYS A 135 -1.98 0.48 -5.69
C CYS A 135 -0.72 -0.38 -5.91
N ASP A 136 -0.88 -1.51 -6.59
CA ASP A 136 0.20 -2.49 -6.85
C ASP A 136 1.29 -2.01 -7.82
N ASP A 137 1.15 -0.80 -8.38
CA ASP A 137 2.09 -0.21 -9.33
C ASP A 137 2.89 0.93 -8.67
N PRO A 138 4.19 0.73 -8.36
CA PRO A 138 5.04 1.75 -7.75
C PRO A 138 5.15 3.03 -8.59
N ALA A 139 5.01 2.96 -9.92
CA ALA A 139 5.06 4.14 -10.76
C ALA A 139 3.78 4.99 -10.62
N ILE A 140 2.62 4.33 -10.50
CA ILE A 140 1.36 5.02 -10.23
C ILE A 140 1.38 5.64 -8.84
N ASP A 141 1.89 4.94 -7.84
CA ASP A 141 1.96 5.47 -6.48
C ASP A 141 2.87 6.71 -6.38
N LEU A 142 4.04 6.68 -7.02
CA LEU A 142 4.93 7.85 -7.12
C LEU A 142 4.27 9.02 -7.84
N MET A 143 3.59 8.77 -8.95
CA MET A 143 2.88 9.80 -9.71
C MET A 143 1.75 10.43 -8.88
N LEU A 144 0.98 9.62 -8.15
CA LEU A 144 -0.07 10.11 -7.25
C LEU A 144 0.51 10.86 -6.04
N GLY A 145 1.71 10.49 -5.58
CA GLY A 145 2.47 11.27 -4.61
C GLY A 145 2.73 12.70 -5.10
N VAL A 146 3.31 12.84 -6.30
CA VAL A 146 3.58 14.16 -6.92
C VAL A 146 2.28 14.94 -7.15
N PHE A 147 1.21 14.27 -7.57
CA PHE A 147 -0.10 14.88 -7.75
C PHE A 147 -0.62 15.48 -6.43
N ARG A 148 -0.55 14.74 -5.32
CA ARG A 148 -0.95 15.29 -4.00
C ARG A 148 -0.11 16.48 -3.57
N ASP A 149 1.19 16.46 -3.85
CA ASP A 149 2.07 17.60 -3.56
C ASP A 149 1.65 18.87 -4.32
N HIS A 150 1.21 18.74 -5.58
CA HIS A 150 0.69 19.88 -6.36
C HIS A 150 -0.50 20.55 -5.70
N LEU A 151 -1.44 19.79 -5.13
CA LEU A 151 -2.60 20.34 -4.42
C LEU A 151 -2.14 21.20 -3.23
N THR A 152 -1.23 20.68 -2.40
CA THR A 152 -0.68 21.43 -1.27
C THR A 152 -0.03 22.74 -1.74
N TRP A 153 0.80 22.69 -2.78
CA TRP A 153 1.46 23.90 -3.30
C TRP A 153 0.47 24.90 -3.91
N LEU A 154 -0.58 24.43 -4.58
CA LEU A 154 -1.63 25.29 -5.13
C LEU A 154 -2.41 26.00 -4.02
N GLU A 155 -2.76 25.29 -2.95
CA GLU A 155 -3.44 25.85 -1.78
C GLU A 155 -2.59 26.93 -1.12
N ASP A 156 -1.32 26.63 -0.86
CA ASP A 156 -0.38 27.58 -0.29
C ASP A 156 -0.21 28.80 -1.20
N ALA A 157 -0.14 28.60 -2.51
CA ALA A 157 0.05 29.69 -3.48
C ALA A 157 -1.13 30.65 -3.57
N VAL A 158 -2.33 30.28 -3.10
CA VAL A 158 -3.51 31.15 -3.14
C VAL A 158 -4.02 31.59 -1.76
N ALA A 159 -3.54 30.98 -0.68
CA ALA A 159 -4.08 31.12 0.68
C ALA A 159 -4.22 32.57 1.18
N ASP A 160 -3.31 33.46 0.80
CA ASP A 160 -3.30 34.88 1.23
C ASP A 160 -3.86 35.84 0.18
N ILE A 161 -4.34 35.34 -0.97
CA ILE A 161 -4.92 36.17 -2.03
C ILE A 161 -6.40 36.44 -1.69
N PRO A 162 -6.81 37.71 -1.49
CA PRO A 162 -8.21 38.03 -1.25
C PRO A 162 -9.09 37.65 -2.44
N ASP A 163 -10.31 37.20 -2.16
CA ASP A 163 -11.22 36.65 -3.16
C ASP A 163 -11.50 37.66 -4.29
N GLU A 164 -11.66 38.94 -3.96
CA GLU A 164 -11.89 40.04 -4.89
C GLU A 164 -10.76 40.26 -5.91
N ARG A 165 -9.54 39.82 -5.59
CA ARG A 165 -8.36 40.01 -6.44
C ARG A 165 -8.10 38.85 -7.39
N LEU A 166 -8.73 37.69 -7.21
CA LEU A 166 -8.42 36.47 -7.97
C LEU A 166 -8.66 36.57 -9.48
N ALA A 167 -9.49 37.52 -9.93
CA ALA A 167 -9.80 37.77 -11.34
C ALA A 167 -9.05 38.98 -11.94
N GLU A 168 -8.09 39.56 -11.21
CA GLU A 168 -7.29 40.68 -11.74
C GLU A 168 -6.37 40.19 -12.87
N GLN A 169 -6.57 40.71 -14.09
CA GLN A 169 -5.66 40.49 -15.20
C GLN A 169 -4.52 41.50 -15.16
N LEU A 170 -3.37 41.05 -14.65
CA LEU A 170 -2.18 41.89 -14.54
C LEU A 170 -1.32 41.79 -15.82
N GLY A 171 -0.63 42.89 -16.16
CA GLY A 171 0.18 42.95 -17.38
C GLY A 171 1.26 41.87 -17.43
N GLY A 172 1.28 41.09 -18.51
CA GLY A 172 2.25 40.00 -18.71
C GLY A 172 1.87 38.67 -18.05
N VAL A 173 0.75 38.60 -17.32
CA VAL A 173 0.16 37.34 -16.85
C VAL A 173 -0.86 36.87 -17.88
N VAL A 174 -0.83 35.59 -18.22
CA VAL A 174 -1.81 34.99 -19.14
C VAL A 174 -3.07 34.57 -18.39
N ASN A 175 -2.92 33.79 -17.31
CA ASN A 175 -4.04 33.24 -16.53
C ASN A 175 -4.01 33.75 -15.08
N HIS A 176 -5.10 34.37 -14.64
CA HIS A 176 -5.26 34.81 -13.25
C HIS A 176 -5.76 33.66 -12.35
N PRO A 177 -5.56 33.74 -11.01
CA PRO A 177 -5.85 32.63 -10.09
C PRO A 177 -7.27 32.06 -10.17
N ALA A 178 -8.30 32.90 -10.31
CA ALA A 178 -9.70 32.43 -10.40
C ALA A 178 -9.92 31.51 -11.60
N TRP A 179 -9.43 31.89 -12.79
CA TRP A 179 -9.54 31.05 -13.98
C TRP A 179 -8.70 29.79 -13.81
N THR A 180 -7.49 29.90 -13.26
CA THR A 180 -6.61 28.75 -13.07
C THR A 180 -7.26 27.68 -12.19
N LEU A 181 -7.79 28.05 -11.02
CA LEU A 181 -8.45 27.08 -10.13
C LEU A 181 -9.71 26.47 -10.77
N SER A 182 -10.49 27.24 -11.53
CA SER A 182 -11.64 26.71 -12.28
C SER A 182 -11.21 25.77 -13.43
N HIS A 183 -10.13 26.10 -14.12
CA HIS A 183 -9.57 25.29 -15.20
C HIS A 183 -9.01 23.95 -14.70
N LEU A 184 -8.30 23.97 -13.56
CA LEU A 184 -7.79 22.75 -12.93
C LEU A 184 -8.94 21.85 -12.48
N ASN A 185 -9.96 22.42 -11.83
CA ASN A 185 -11.19 21.69 -11.51
C ASN A 185 -11.78 21.03 -12.77
N ALA A 186 -12.05 21.81 -13.82
CA ALA A 186 -12.61 21.29 -15.07
C ALA A 186 -11.76 20.17 -15.70
N SER A 187 -10.44 20.28 -15.61
CA SER A 187 -9.49 19.29 -16.15
C SER A 187 -9.54 17.96 -15.39
N LEU A 188 -9.66 18.00 -14.05
CA LEU A 188 -9.83 16.79 -13.25
C LEU A 188 -11.21 16.14 -13.46
N GLY A 189 -12.28 16.94 -13.57
CA GLY A 189 -13.60 16.44 -13.94
C GLY A 189 -13.60 15.76 -15.31
N PHE A 190 -12.85 16.32 -16.27
CA PHE A 190 -12.65 15.69 -17.58
C PHE A 190 -11.91 14.35 -17.45
N LEU A 191 -10.83 14.27 -16.66
CA LEU A 191 -10.13 13.00 -16.43
C LEU A 191 -11.04 11.95 -15.78
N LEU A 192 -11.84 12.32 -14.78
CA LEU A 192 -12.81 11.44 -14.15
C LEU A 192 -13.81 10.88 -15.16
N SER A 193 -14.30 11.71 -16.10
CA SER A 193 -15.20 11.22 -17.15
C SER A 193 -14.52 10.22 -18.11
N LEU A 194 -13.22 10.36 -18.40
CA LEU A 194 -12.48 9.36 -19.17
C LEU A 194 -12.28 8.04 -18.41
N LEU A 195 -12.32 8.09 -17.08
CA LEU A 195 -12.23 6.92 -16.20
C LEU A 195 -13.61 6.32 -15.89
N ASP A 196 -14.67 6.74 -16.59
CA ASP A 196 -16.06 6.35 -16.33
C ASP A 196 -16.48 6.59 -14.87
N GLU A 197 -15.94 7.65 -14.23
CA GLU A 197 -16.39 8.13 -12.92
C GLU A 197 -17.47 9.19 -13.10
N THR A 198 -18.54 9.09 -12.30
CA THR A 198 -19.69 9.98 -12.44
C THR A 198 -19.56 11.18 -11.52
N GLU A 199 -19.35 12.37 -12.09
CA GLU A 199 -19.31 13.63 -11.32
C GLU A 199 -20.46 14.61 -11.67
N GLY A 200 -21.56 14.06 -12.19
CA GLY A 200 -22.76 14.79 -12.60
C GLY A 200 -22.53 15.83 -13.71
N ASP A 201 -23.58 16.57 -14.06
CA ASP A 201 -23.56 17.58 -15.14
C ASP A 201 -22.57 18.74 -14.86
N SER A 202 -22.18 18.93 -13.60
CA SER A 202 -21.32 20.04 -13.18
C SER A 202 -19.93 20.01 -13.82
N ALA A 203 -19.31 18.85 -13.97
CA ALA A 203 -17.98 18.72 -14.58
C ALA A 203 -18.02 19.03 -16.09
N GLU A 204 -19.08 18.62 -16.78
CA GLU A 204 -19.26 18.90 -18.21
C GLU A 204 -19.51 20.39 -18.45
N GLU A 205 -20.40 21.01 -17.67
CA GLU A 205 -20.66 22.45 -17.73
C GLU A 205 -19.41 23.29 -17.41
N GLU A 206 -18.61 22.86 -16.43
CA GLU A 206 -17.34 23.51 -16.08
C GLU A 206 -16.32 23.36 -17.19
N ASN A 207 -16.22 22.18 -17.81
CA ASN A 207 -15.31 21.96 -18.94
C ASN A 207 -15.71 22.79 -20.18
N GLN A 208 -17.00 23.05 -20.40
CA GLN A 208 -17.43 23.98 -21.45
C GLN A 208 -16.99 25.42 -21.18
N LYS A 209 -17.00 25.86 -19.91
CA LYS A 209 -16.65 27.24 -19.51
C LYS A 209 -15.16 27.46 -19.36
N TYR A 210 -14.46 26.49 -18.78
CA TYR A 210 -13.09 26.60 -18.30
C TYR A 210 -12.17 25.54 -18.88
N GLY A 211 -12.63 24.68 -19.79
CA GLY A 211 -11.81 23.63 -20.39
C GLY A 211 -10.76 24.15 -21.37
N TYR A 212 -10.17 23.21 -22.11
CA TYR A 212 -9.11 23.49 -23.08
C TYR A 212 -9.53 24.55 -24.12
N GLY A 213 -8.69 25.57 -24.30
CA GLY A 213 -8.91 26.66 -25.24
C GLY A 213 -9.80 27.81 -24.73
N SER A 214 -10.34 27.70 -23.51
CA SER A 214 -11.01 28.84 -22.86
C SER A 214 -10.00 29.94 -22.48
N ILE A 215 -10.52 31.17 -22.30
CA ILE A 215 -9.72 32.34 -21.91
C ILE A 215 -10.25 32.94 -20.59
N PRO A 216 -9.37 33.55 -19.77
CA PRO A 216 -9.79 34.21 -18.53
C PRO A 216 -10.69 35.42 -18.79
N VAL A 217 -11.63 35.67 -17.87
CA VAL A 217 -12.54 36.81 -17.87
C VAL A 217 -12.31 37.59 -16.58
N THR A 218 -12.19 38.92 -16.67
CA THR A 218 -11.85 39.73 -15.49
C THR A 218 -13.02 40.00 -14.55
N ASP A 219 -14.25 39.71 -14.97
CA ASP A 219 -15.42 39.82 -14.12
C ASP A 219 -15.39 38.73 -13.04
N ARG A 220 -15.14 39.15 -11.79
CA ARG A 220 -15.04 38.25 -10.64
C ARG A 220 -16.32 37.43 -10.44
N SER A 221 -17.49 37.93 -10.82
CA SER A 221 -18.77 37.23 -10.63
C SER A 221 -18.93 35.94 -11.44
N HIS A 222 -18.08 35.75 -12.47
CA HIS A 222 -18.07 34.52 -13.26
C HIS A 222 -17.55 33.31 -12.49
N TYR A 223 -16.74 33.52 -11.44
CA TYR A 223 -16.06 32.45 -10.72
C TYR A 223 -16.67 32.22 -9.33
N ALA A 224 -16.64 30.98 -8.85
CA ALA A 224 -16.97 30.69 -7.45
C ALA A 224 -15.97 31.32 -6.47
N SER A 225 -16.29 31.36 -5.18
CA SER A 225 -15.36 31.80 -4.13
C SER A 225 -14.10 30.92 -4.10
N GLN A 226 -12.98 31.47 -3.63
CA GLN A 226 -11.73 30.72 -3.47
C GLN A 226 -11.94 29.43 -2.67
N SER A 227 -12.64 29.55 -1.55
CA SER A 227 -12.94 28.44 -0.64
C SER A 227 -13.70 27.32 -1.33
N LYS A 228 -14.68 27.66 -2.19
CA LYS A 228 -15.45 26.67 -2.94
C LYS A 228 -14.60 26.02 -4.03
N LEU A 229 -13.81 26.80 -4.77
CA LEU A 229 -12.92 26.27 -5.81
C LEU A 229 -11.88 25.30 -5.23
N LEU A 230 -11.28 25.63 -4.09
CA LEU A 230 -10.33 24.74 -3.40
C LEU A 230 -11.02 23.50 -2.81
N ALA A 231 -12.22 23.64 -2.24
CA ALA A 231 -12.97 22.48 -1.74
C ALA A 231 -13.30 21.49 -2.85
N THR A 232 -13.74 21.96 -4.02
CA THR A 232 -13.96 21.11 -5.20
C THR A 232 -12.64 20.50 -5.69
N LEU A 233 -11.54 21.26 -5.70
CA LEU A 233 -10.25 20.75 -6.16
C LEU A 233 -9.73 19.61 -5.28
N ARG A 234 -9.83 19.75 -3.94
CA ARG A 234 -9.52 18.68 -2.99
C ARG A 234 -10.34 17.43 -3.24
N GLN A 235 -11.66 17.59 -3.35
CA GLN A 235 -12.57 16.47 -3.60
C GLN A 235 -12.19 15.74 -4.90
N ARG A 236 -11.89 16.49 -5.97
CA ARG A 236 -11.49 15.91 -7.25
C ARG A 236 -10.13 15.23 -7.19
N HIS A 237 -9.17 15.77 -6.43
CA HIS A 237 -7.89 15.10 -6.16
C HIS A 237 -8.10 13.73 -5.51
N GLU A 238 -8.95 13.65 -4.48
CA GLU A 238 -9.27 12.39 -3.80
C GLU A 238 -9.96 11.38 -4.72
N LEU A 239 -10.94 11.83 -5.50
CA LEU A 239 -11.65 10.99 -6.47
C LEU A 239 -10.72 10.49 -7.57
N VAL A 240 -9.87 11.35 -8.12
CA VAL A 240 -8.91 10.99 -9.16
C VAL A 240 -7.85 10.02 -8.63
N ASP A 241 -7.31 10.24 -7.42
CA ASP A 241 -6.38 9.30 -6.78
C ASP A 241 -7.02 7.91 -6.67
N THR A 242 -8.22 7.85 -6.08
CA THR A 242 -8.98 6.59 -5.92
C THR A 242 -9.24 5.91 -7.27
N ALA A 243 -9.74 6.64 -8.25
CA ALA A 243 -10.09 6.11 -9.57
C ALA A 243 -8.86 5.61 -10.33
N VAL A 244 -7.75 6.35 -10.31
CA VAL A 244 -6.51 5.95 -10.97
C VAL A 244 -5.94 4.69 -10.33
N ARG A 245 -5.89 4.60 -9.00
CA ARG A 245 -5.44 3.37 -8.31
C ARG A 245 -6.24 2.16 -8.74
N ALA A 246 -7.57 2.28 -8.78
CA ALA A 246 -8.47 1.20 -9.10
C ALA A 246 -8.47 0.80 -10.59
N LYS A 247 -8.31 1.77 -11.50
CA LYS A 247 -8.64 1.59 -12.93
C LYS A 247 -7.46 1.67 -13.89
N HIS A 248 -6.27 2.11 -13.45
CA HIS A 248 -5.15 2.39 -14.36
C HIS A 248 -4.77 1.20 -15.26
N THR A 249 -4.73 -0.03 -14.73
CA THR A 249 -4.32 -1.24 -15.47
C THR A 249 -5.20 -1.51 -16.70
N GLU A 250 -6.49 -1.21 -16.61
CA GLU A 250 -7.45 -1.42 -17.70
C GLU A 250 -7.62 -0.15 -18.56
N TYR A 251 -7.74 1.02 -17.92
CA TYR A 251 -8.16 2.23 -18.61
C TYR A 251 -7.02 2.94 -19.32
N PHE A 252 -5.78 2.87 -18.82
CA PHE A 252 -4.70 3.68 -19.39
C PHE A 252 -4.33 3.27 -20.81
N SER A 253 -4.56 2.02 -21.21
CA SER A 253 -4.38 1.54 -22.58
C SER A 253 -5.52 1.88 -23.53
N ARG A 254 -6.68 2.31 -23.02
CA ARG A 254 -7.84 2.65 -23.86
C ARG A 254 -7.54 3.90 -24.70
N ALA A 255 -8.10 3.93 -25.90
CA ALA A 255 -7.99 5.07 -26.79
C ALA A 255 -8.80 6.26 -26.26
N THR A 256 -8.30 7.47 -26.51
CA THR A 256 -9.02 8.71 -26.21
C THR A 256 -10.13 8.97 -27.24
N PRO A 257 -11.09 9.88 -26.92
CA PRO A 257 -12.04 10.39 -27.91
C PRO A 257 -11.34 10.90 -29.17
N GLU A 258 -11.97 10.70 -30.34
CA GLU A 258 -11.33 10.92 -31.65
C GLU A 258 -10.66 12.30 -31.77
N LYS A 259 -11.30 13.35 -31.25
CA LYS A 259 -10.79 14.72 -31.26
C LYS A 259 -9.46 14.92 -30.52
N LEU A 260 -9.09 14.02 -29.61
CA LEU A 260 -7.89 14.12 -28.78
C LEU A 260 -6.78 13.13 -29.19
N ARG A 261 -7.08 12.17 -30.08
CA ARG A 261 -6.15 11.06 -30.40
C ARG A 261 -4.81 11.51 -30.97
N GLU A 262 -4.79 12.59 -31.75
CA GLU A 262 -3.56 13.14 -32.32
C GLU A 262 -2.62 13.70 -31.25
N PHE A 263 -3.18 14.31 -30.20
CA PHE A 263 -2.42 14.87 -29.08
C PHE A 263 -2.06 13.82 -28.02
N ALA A 264 -3.03 12.98 -27.67
CA ALA A 264 -2.88 11.95 -26.65
C ALA A 264 -3.60 10.68 -27.12
N PRO A 265 -2.89 9.67 -27.64
CA PRO A 265 -3.52 8.49 -28.23
C PRO A 265 -4.23 7.61 -27.21
N THR A 266 -3.81 7.65 -25.93
CA THR A 266 -4.39 6.83 -24.85
C THR A 266 -4.81 7.67 -23.65
N ILE A 267 -5.76 7.15 -22.87
CA ILE A 267 -6.22 7.79 -21.63
C ILE A 267 -5.05 7.93 -20.66
N GLY A 268 -4.15 6.94 -20.58
CA GLY A 268 -2.95 7.01 -19.74
C GLY A 268 -2.03 8.19 -20.09
N ARG A 269 -1.92 8.55 -21.38
CA ARG A 269 -1.14 9.72 -21.81
C ARG A 269 -1.74 11.04 -21.30
N ILE A 270 -3.08 11.13 -21.25
CA ILE A 270 -3.80 12.27 -20.67
C ILE A 270 -3.62 12.28 -19.15
N ALA A 271 -3.85 11.15 -18.49
CA ALA A 271 -3.74 11.02 -17.04
C ALA A 271 -2.35 11.44 -16.56
N ILE A 272 -1.27 10.88 -17.11
CA ILE A 272 0.10 11.24 -16.72
C ILE A 272 0.38 12.74 -16.93
N TYR A 273 -0.09 13.31 -18.04
CA TYR A 273 0.10 14.74 -18.29
C TYR A 273 -0.61 15.61 -17.26
N LEU A 274 -1.88 15.30 -16.96
CA LEU A 274 -2.68 16.06 -16.01
C LEU A 274 -2.10 15.96 -14.59
N LEU A 275 -1.77 14.75 -14.16
CA LEU A 275 -1.31 14.48 -12.79
C LEU A 275 0.12 14.98 -12.52
N ALA A 276 1.03 14.84 -13.49
CA ALA A 276 2.46 15.07 -13.28
C ALA A 276 3.00 16.39 -13.81
N SER A 277 2.26 17.13 -14.66
CA SER A 277 2.83 18.32 -15.34
C SER A 277 1.88 19.49 -15.48
N HIS A 278 0.59 19.23 -15.74
CA HIS A 278 -0.38 20.28 -16.03
C HIS A 278 -0.61 21.21 -14.83
N GLU A 279 -0.81 20.65 -13.64
CA GLU A 279 -1.00 21.45 -12.42
C GLU A 279 0.25 22.28 -12.07
N SER A 280 1.45 21.71 -12.23
CA SER A 280 2.71 22.42 -11.97
C SER A 280 2.92 23.59 -12.94
N TYR A 281 2.54 23.44 -14.21
CA TYR A 281 2.56 24.54 -15.18
C TYR A 281 1.65 25.70 -14.73
N HIS A 282 0.44 25.38 -14.28
CA HIS A 282 -0.53 26.36 -13.80
C HIS A 282 -0.16 27.00 -12.45
N LEU A 283 0.46 26.22 -11.55
CA LEU A 283 1.09 26.74 -10.34
C LEU A 283 2.14 27.81 -10.70
N GLY A 284 2.98 27.56 -11.70
CA GLY A 284 3.95 28.55 -12.20
C GLY A 284 3.29 29.86 -12.66
N GLN A 285 2.12 29.79 -13.29
CA GLN A 285 1.35 30.97 -13.70
C GLN A 285 0.78 31.73 -12.49
N ILE A 286 0.28 31.04 -11.47
CA ILE A 286 -0.15 31.66 -10.20
C ILE A 286 1.04 32.37 -9.53
N MET A 287 2.21 31.72 -9.48
CA MET A 287 3.41 32.34 -8.90
C MET A 287 3.87 33.57 -9.69
N GLN A 288 3.72 33.57 -11.02
CA GLN A 288 3.95 34.78 -11.83
C GLN A 288 2.95 35.88 -11.50
N TRP A 289 1.67 35.53 -11.35
CA TRP A 289 0.63 36.47 -10.96
C TRP A 289 0.92 37.09 -9.58
N ARG A 290 1.30 36.28 -8.58
CA ARG A 290 1.67 36.76 -7.23
C ARG A 290 2.73 37.85 -7.29
N ARG A 291 3.80 37.62 -8.07
CA ARG A 291 4.88 38.60 -8.27
C ARG A 291 4.38 39.89 -8.90
N ALA A 292 3.56 39.78 -9.95
CA ALA A 292 2.97 40.95 -10.61
C ALA A 292 2.01 41.73 -9.69
N ALA A 293 1.31 41.02 -8.81
CA ALA A 293 0.33 41.55 -7.86
C ALA A 293 0.96 42.14 -6.58
N GLY A 294 2.27 42.01 -6.40
CA GLY A 294 3.01 42.51 -5.24
C GLY A 294 2.98 41.61 -4.01
N PHE A 295 2.54 40.35 -4.13
CA PHE A 295 2.60 39.38 -3.03
C PHE A 295 4.01 38.81 -2.87
N LYS A 296 4.38 38.49 -1.63
CA LYS A 296 5.57 37.67 -1.38
C LYS A 296 5.29 36.25 -1.85
N ASN A 297 6.27 35.61 -2.47
CA ASN A 297 6.15 34.17 -2.71
C ASN A 297 6.24 33.46 -1.36
N ASN A 298 5.38 32.46 -1.16
CA ASN A 298 5.59 31.50 -0.09
C ASN A 298 6.80 30.65 -0.49
N ASP A 299 7.55 30.15 0.50
CA ASP A 299 8.71 29.27 0.28
C ASP A 299 8.23 27.91 -0.25
N ILE A 300 7.80 27.89 -1.50
CA ILE A 300 7.47 26.70 -2.27
C ILE A 300 8.73 26.44 -3.11
N PHE A 301 9.62 25.63 -2.51
CA PHE A 301 11.02 25.32 -2.89
C PHE A 301 12.10 26.35 -2.52
#